data_AF-A0AA37XJ98-F1
#
_entry.id   AF-A0AA37XJ98-F1
#
_cell.length_a   1.000
_cell.length_b   1.000
_cell.length_c   1.000
_cell.angle_alpha   90.00
_cell.angle_beta   90.00
_cell.angle_gamma   90.00
#
_symmetry.space_group_name_H-M   'P 1'
#
loop_
_entity.id
_entity.type
_entity.pdbx_description
1 polymer ?
#
loop_
_entity_poly.entity_id
_entity_poly.type
_entity_poly.pdbx_seq_one_letter_code
_entity_poly.pdbx_strand_id
1 'polypeptide(L)' 'MKKFTFGFIVGSLATTAATACLVKTVKKQVIEPIEEKEAMIEANRKKARRKSFAR' A
#
# COMPACT_ATOMS: atom_id res chain seq x y z
N MET A 1 -14.60 38.20 -6.46
CA MET A 1 -14.13 37.17 -5.50
C MET A 1 -14.64 35.74 -5.79
N LYS A 2 -15.79 35.51 -6.43
CA LYS A 2 -16.35 34.15 -6.68
C LYS A 2 -15.44 33.20 -7.48
N LYS A 3 -14.60 33.70 -8.40
CA LYS A 3 -13.69 32.85 -9.19
C LYS A 3 -12.46 32.38 -8.41
N PHE A 4 -12.02 33.17 -7.42
CA PHE A 4 -10.89 32.82 -6.57
C PHE A 4 -11.26 31.72 -5.57
N THR A 5 -12.42 31.83 -4.93
CA THR A 5 -12.91 30.80 -4.00
C THR A 5 -13.18 29.48 -4.72
N PHE A 6 -13.70 29.53 -5.95
CA PHE A 6 -13.89 28.33 -6.76
C PHE A 6 -12.56 27.68 -7.16
N GLY A 7 -11.58 28.48 -7.62
CA GLY A 7 -10.24 27.98 -7.93
C GLY A 7 -9.51 27.39 -6.72
N PHE A 8 -9.68 27.99 -5.54
CA PHE A 8 -9.08 27.49 -4.30
C PHE A 8 -9.69 26.15 -3.86
N ILE A 9 -11.01 25.98 -3.96
CA ILE A 9 -11.69 24.72 -3.63
C ILE A 9 -11.28 23.61 -4.61
N VAL A 10 -11.24 23.92 -5.92
CA VAL A 10 -10.79 22.94 -6.92
C VAL A 10 -9.33 22.57 -6.72
N GLY A 11 -8.47 23.54 -6.40
CA GLY A 11 -7.05 23.32 -6.13
C GLY A 11 -6.80 22.46 -4.89
N SER A 12 -7.51 22.71 -3.79
CA SER A 12 -7.36 21.93 -2.56
C SER A 12 -7.88 20.49 -2.72
N LEU A 13 -8.96 20.31 -3.48
CA LEU A 13 -9.52 19.00 -3.79
C LEU A 13 -8.60 18.20 -4.72
N ALA A 14 -7.97 18.85 -5.70
CA ALA A 14 -6.96 18.23 -6.55
C ALA A 14 -5.72 17.79 -5.75
N THR A 15 -5.26 18.63 -4.81
CA THR A 15 -4.07 18.35 -4.00
C THR A 15 -4.28 17.18 -3.04
N THR A 16 -5.46 17.10 -2.42
CA THR A 16 -5.85 15.98 -1.54
C THR A 16 -6.06 14.68 -2.31
N ALA A 17 -6.65 14.75 -3.51
CA ALA A 17 -6.77 13.59 -4.39
C ALA A 17 -5.39 13.06 -4.83
N ALA A 18 -4.45 13.95 -5.18
CA ALA A 18 -3.10 13.57 -5.57
C ALA A 18 -2.33 12.90 -4.42
N THR A 19 -2.42 13.43 -3.19
CA THR A 19 -1.78 12.80 -2.02
C THR A 19 -2.41 11.46 -1.67
N ALA A 20 -3.73 11.31 -1.75
CA ALA A 20 -4.39 10.02 -1.55
C ALA A 20 -3.99 8.98 -2.61
N CYS A 21 -3.84 9.40 -3.87
CA CYS A 21 -3.32 8.54 -4.94
C CYS A 21 -1.88 8.11 -4.68
N LEU A 22 -1.00 9.03 -4.26
CA LEU A 22 0.39 8.72 -3.93
C LEU A 22 0.51 7.74 -2.76
N VAL A 23 -0.27 7.95 -1.69
CA VAL A 23 -0.26 7.03 -0.55
C VAL A 23 -0.75 5.64 -0.96
N LYS A 24 -1.79 5.56 -1.81
CA LYS A 24 -2.28 4.28 -2.33
C LYS A 24 -1.29 3.59 -3.25
N THR A 25 -0.62 4.32 -4.15
CA THR A 25 0.38 3.71 -5.05
C THR A 25 1.63 3.27 -4.29
N VAL A 26 2.09 4.05 -3.31
CA VAL A 26 3.21 3.66 -2.43
C VAL A 26 2.83 2.42 -1.61
N LYS A 27 1.62 2.36 -1.06
CA LYS A 27 1.15 1.16 -0.37
C LYS A 27 1.15 -0.07 -1.28
N LYS A 28 0.65 0.06 -2.51
CA LYS A 28 0.63 -1.05 -3.47
C LYS A 28 2.01 -1.46 -3.99
N GLN A 29 2.89 -0.52 -4.28
CA GLN A 29 4.19 -0.81 -4.88
C GLN A 29 5.26 -1.19 -3.87
N VAL A 30 5.15 -0.74 -2.63
CA VAL A 30 6.21 -0.91 -1.63
C VAL A 30 5.74 -1.81 -0.49
N ILE A 31 4.54 -1.60 0.04
CA ILE A 31 4.09 -2.29 1.26
C ILE A 31 3.59 -3.71 0.94
N GLU A 32 2.69 -3.86 -0.04
CA GLU A 32 2.17 -5.17 -0.47
C GLU A 32 3.28 -6.19 -0.84
N PRO A 33 4.32 -5.85 -1.63
CA PRO A 33 5.37 -6.83 -1.94
C PRO A 33 6.29 -7.16 -0.76
N ILE A 34 6.33 -6.34 0.29
CA ILE A 34 7.07 -6.66 1.52
C ILE A 34 6.26 -7.67 2.34
N GLU A 35 4.97 -7.41 2.55
CA GLU A 35 4.07 -8.32 3.28
C GLU A 35 3.97 -9.70 2.59
N GLU A 36 3.87 -9.74 1.26
CA GLU A 36 3.85 -11.00 0.52
C GLU A 36 5.13 -11.81 0.70
N LYS A 37 6.30 -11.15 0.69
CA LYS A 37 7.58 -11.82 0.91
C LYS A 37 7.69 -12.39 2.32
N GLU A 38 7.25 -11.66 3.33
CA GLU A 38 7.21 -12.14 4.72
C GLU A 38 6.25 -13.34 4.87
N ALA A 39 5.07 -13.26 4.27
CA ALA A 39 4.09 -14.35 4.26
C ALA A 39 4.64 -15.61 3.56
N MET A 40 5.39 -15.45 2.47
CA MET A 40 6.04 -16.57 1.77
C MET A 40 7.13 -17.23 2.63
N ILE A 41 7.94 -16.44 3.34
CA ILE A 41 8.97 -16.96 4.24
C ILE A 41 8.32 -17.74 5.39
N GLU A 42 7.27 -17.21 6.00
CA GLU A 42 6.58 -17.90 7.09
C GLU A 42 5.86 -19.18 6.62
N ALA A 43 5.23 -19.14 5.44
CA ALA A 43 4.64 -20.32 4.83
C ALA A 43 5.68 -21.40 4.52
N ASN A 44 6.85 -21.01 4.02
CA ASN A 44 7.98 -21.91 3.78
C ASN A 44 8.53 -22.47 5.09
N ARG A 45 8.65 -21.66 6.15
CA ARG A 45 9.04 -22.12 7.49
C ARG A 45 8.03 -23.12 8.05
N LYS A 46 6.73 -22.87 7.89
CA LYS A 46 5.65 -23.78 8.30
C LYS A 46 5.69 -25.09 7.52
N LYS A 47 5.92 -25.05 6.21
CA LYS A 47 6.10 -26.24 5.36
C LYS A 47 7.34 -27.04 5.74
N ALA A 48 8.47 -26.37 5.96
CA ALA A 48 9.72 -27.00 6.41
C ALA A 48 9.55 -27.67 7.77
N ARG A 49 8.91 -26.98 8.73
CA ARG A 49 8.62 -27.52 10.06
C ARG A 49 7.75 -28.79 9.97
N ARG A 50 6.69 -28.78 9.15
CA ARG A 50 5.86 -29.97 8.89
C ARG A 50 6.67 -31.13 8.30
N LYS A 51 7.55 -30.87 7.33
CA LYS A 51 8.43 -31.90 6.76
C LYS A 51 9.44 -32.44 7.76
N SER A 52 9.95 -31.60 8.66
CA SER A 52 10.89 -32.01 9.71
C SER A 52 10.27 -32.92 10.76
N PHE A 53 8.96 -32.79 11.03
CA PHE A 53 8.24 -33.66 11.96
C PHE A 53 7.71 -34.96 11.32
N ALA A 54 7.67 -35.02 9.98
CA ALA A 54 7.23 -36.21 9.24
C ALA A 54 8.38 -37.17 8.88
N ARG A 55 9.62 -36.81 9.25
CA ARG A 55 10.78 -37.70 9.25
C ARG A 55 10.95 -38.27 10.64
#